data_AF-A0A838TJY2-F1
#
_entry.id   AF-A0A838TJY2-F1
#
_cell.length_a   1.000
_cell.length_b   1.000
_cell.length_c   1.000
_cell.angle_alpha   90.00
_cell.angle_beta   90.00
_cell.angle_gamma   90.00
#
_symmetry.space_group_name_H-M   'P 1'
#
loop_
_entity.id
_entity.type
_entity.pdbx_description
1 polymer ?
#
loop_
_entity_poly.entity_id
_entity_poly.type
_entity_poly.pdbx_seq_one_letter_code
_entity_poly.pdbx_strand_id
1 'polypeptide(L)' 'FAGASAGGGPEYLSNENDYNDPSDAVKREPIKVGPKTGRNDPCPCGSGKKFKNCHGREA' A
#
# COMPACT_ATOMS: atom_id res chain seq x y z
N PHE A 1 25.45 25.77 52.92
CA PHE A 1 25.26 26.46 51.62
C PHE A 1 26.48 26.09 50.78
N ALA A 2 26.47 25.48 49.61
CA ALA A 2 25.42 25.12 48.67
C ALA A 2 25.55 23.62 48.36
N GLY A 3 24.43 22.91 48.44
CA GLY A 3 24.25 21.59 47.86
C GLY A 3 22.93 21.65 47.10
N ALA A 4 22.99 21.47 45.79
CA ALA A 4 21.86 21.09 44.96
C ALA A 4 22.39 20.77 43.56
N SER A 5 22.42 19.48 43.29
CA SER A 5 22.56 18.81 42.00
C SER A 5 21.74 19.51 40.92
N ALA A 6 22.37 19.93 39.82
CA ALA A 6 21.67 20.30 38.60
C ALA A 6 21.24 19.03 37.86
N GLY A 7 20.15 18.41 38.33
CA GLY A 7 19.30 17.56 37.49
C GLY A 7 18.25 18.44 36.83
N GLY A 8 18.06 18.31 35.52
CA GLY A 8 16.97 18.98 34.81
C GLY A 8 17.30 19.39 33.38
N GLY A 9 17.82 18.48 32.55
CA GLY A 9 17.46 18.56 31.14
C GLY A 9 15.98 18.18 31.04
N PRO A 10 15.14 18.87 30.24
CA PRO A 10 13.88 18.26 29.88
C PRO A 10 14.26 17.01 29.08
N GLU A 11 14.11 15.87 29.76
CA GLU A 11 13.75 14.60 29.16
C GLU A 11 13.04 14.91 27.85
N TYR A 12 13.67 14.51 26.75
CA TYR A 12 13.00 14.05 25.54
C TYR A 12 11.49 14.08 25.73
N LEU A 13 10.87 15.20 25.38
CA LEU A 13 9.45 15.37 25.60
C LEU A 13 8.80 14.57 24.49
N SER A 14 8.60 13.30 24.82
CA SER A 14 8.01 12.28 24.00
C SER A 14 6.65 12.77 23.54
N ASN A 15 6.53 13.10 22.26
CA ASN A 15 5.31 12.79 21.55
C ASN A 15 5.63 12.53 20.08
N GLU A 16 6.42 11.49 19.86
CA GLU A 16 6.86 11.00 18.55
C GLU A 16 5.74 10.33 17.72
N ASN A 17 4.47 10.70 17.91
CA ASN A 17 3.33 10.07 17.25
C ASN A 17 2.36 11.02 16.52
N ASP A 18 2.74 12.28 16.28
CA ASP A 18 1.84 13.22 15.58
C ASP A 18 1.85 13.07 14.04
N TYR A 19 2.80 12.33 13.47
CA TYR A 19 2.77 12.04 12.03
C TYR A 19 2.00 10.75 11.76
N ASN A 20 0.67 10.81 11.85
CA ASN A 20 -0.19 9.81 11.23
C ASN A 20 -0.18 10.03 9.71
N ASP A 21 0.75 9.38 9.02
CA ASP A 21 0.73 9.28 7.57
C ASP A 21 -0.28 8.20 7.17
N PRO A 22 -1.47 8.54 6.64
CA PRO A 22 -2.41 7.52 6.15
C PRO A 22 -1.85 6.76 4.93
N SER A 23 -0.64 7.10 4.49
CA SER A 23 0.09 6.42 3.41
C SER A 23 0.90 5.22 3.92
N ASP A 24 0.90 4.92 5.23
CA ASP A 24 1.57 3.74 5.78
C ASP A 24 0.91 2.45 5.28
N ALA A 25 1.52 1.97 4.19
CA ALA A 25 1.54 0.61 3.71
C ALA A 25 0.22 0.02 3.21
N VAL A 26 -0.43 0.66 2.23
CA VAL A 26 -1.05 -0.15 1.16
C VAL A 26 0.10 -0.82 0.40
N LYS A 27 0.55 -1.97 0.92
CA LYS A 27 1.54 -2.84 0.29
C LYS A 27 1.00 -3.20 -1.09
N ARG A 28 1.44 -2.45 -2.11
CA ARG A 28 1.06 -2.72 -3.50
C ARG A 28 1.64 -4.08 -3.83
N GLU A 29 0.83 -5.11 -3.64
CA GLU A 29 1.20 -6.44 -4.06
C GLU A 29 1.49 -6.38 -5.57
N PRO A 30 2.58 -7.01 -6.04
CA PRO A 30 2.80 -7.10 -7.47
C PRO A 30 1.55 -7.73 -8.08
N ILE A 31 0.99 -7.07 -9.09
CA ILE A 31 -0.16 -7.59 -9.83
C ILE A 31 0.28 -8.95 -10.36
N LYS A 32 -0.23 -10.01 -9.73
CA LYS A 32 -0.05 -11.39 -10.18
C LYS A 32 -0.80 -11.49 -11.50
N VAL A 33 -0.12 -11.15 -12.59
CA VAL A 33 -0.62 -11.46 -13.92
C VAL A 33 -0.71 -12.98 -13.98
N GLY A 34 -1.91 -13.50 -13.79
CA GLY A 34 -2.20 -14.92 -14.02
C GLY A 34 -1.79 -15.33 -15.44
N PRO A 35 -1.96 -16.62 -15.80
CA PRO A 35 -1.71 -17.06 -17.16
C PRO A 35 -2.38 -16.09 -18.14
N LYS A 36 -1.60 -15.53 -19.07
CA LYS A 36 -2.07 -14.52 -20.03
C LYS A 36 -3.39 -15.02 -20.61
N THR A 37 -4.52 -14.41 -20.25
CA THR A 37 -5.83 -14.81 -20.77
C THR A 37 -5.72 -14.77 -22.29
N GLY A 38 -5.77 -15.95 -22.91
CA GLY A 38 -5.68 -16.06 -24.36
C GLY A 38 -6.82 -15.29 -24.99
N ARG A 39 -6.60 -14.67 -26.16
CA ARG A 39 -7.64 -13.87 -26.86
C ARG A 39 -8.98 -14.61 -26.98
N ASN A 40 -9.00 -15.94 -27.06
CA ASN A 40 -10.23 -16.74 -27.20
C ASN A 40 -10.85 -17.22 -25.87
N ASP A 41 -10.17 -17.06 -24.75
CA ASP A 41 -10.59 -17.53 -23.41
C ASP A 41 -11.72 -16.65 -22.84
N PRO A 42 -12.60 -17.14 -21.94
CA PRO A 42 -13.57 -16.29 -21.23
C PRO A 42 -12.90 -15.09 -20.54
N CYS A 43 -13.54 -13.93 -20.63
CA CYS A 43 -12.98 -12.72 -20.05
C CYS A 43 -13.07 -12.76 -18.50
N PRO A 44 -11.98 -12.47 -17.77
CA PRO A 44 -11.94 -12.58 -16.31
C PRO A 44 -12.83 -11.56 -15.58
N CYS A 45 -13.42 -10.60 -16.30
CA CYS A 45 -14.43 -9.67 -15.77
C CYS A 45 -15.83 -10.29 -15.60
N GLY A 46 -16.00 -11.58 -15.93
CA GLY A 46 -17.27 -12.29 -15.74
C GLY A 46 -18.37 -11.95 -16.74
N SER A 47 -18.06 -11.22 -17.83
CA SER A 47 -19.07 -10.79 -18.81
C SER A 47 -19.55 -11.90 -19.76
N GLY A 48 -19.06 -13.14 -19.62
CA GLY A 48 -19.40 -14.28 -20.50
C GLY A 48 -18.88 -14.15 -21.95
N LYS A 49 -18.21 -13.05 -22.29
CA LYS A 49 -17.62 -12.78 -23.59
C LYS A 49 -16.18 -13.30 -23.64
N LYS A 50 -15.70 -13.68 -24.84
CA LYS A 50 -14.28 -13.98 -25.07
C LYS A 50 -13.42 -12.75 -24.79
N PHE A 51 -12.21 -12.93 -24.27
CA PHE A 51 -11.30 -11.85 -23.91
C PHE A 51 -11.09 -10.87 -25.07
N LYS A 52 -10.85 -11.36 -26.29
CA LYS A 52 -10.74 -10.54 -27.52
C LYS A 52 -11.97 -9.68 -27.85
N ASN A 53 -13.14 -10.05 -27.33
CA ASN A 53 -14.40 -9.32 -27.55
C ASN A 53 -14.77 -8.45 -26.34
N CYS A 54 -13.92 -8.37 -25.32
CA CYS A 54 -14.14 -7.59 -24.11
C CYS A 54 -12.90 -6.73 -23.80
N HIS A 55 -12.08 -7.12 -22.83
CA HIS A 55 -10.88 -6.36 -22.42
C HIS A 55 -9.68 -6.52 -23.37
N GLY A 56 -9.72 -7.46 -24.31
CA GLY A 56 -8.67 -7.71 -25.30
C GLY A 56 -9.02 -7.29 -26.73
N ARG A 57 -9.99 -6.36 -26.90
CA ARG A 57 -10.44 -5.86 -28.22
C ARG A 57 -9.37 -5.06 -28.96
N GLU A 58 -8.42 -4.47 -28.23
CA GLU A 58 -7.37 -3.59 -28.77
C GLU A 58 -5.95 -4.14 -28.59
N ALA A 59 -5.82 -5.38 -28.09
CA ALA A 59 -4.55 -6.11 -27.95
C ALA A 59 -4.34 -7.06 -29.12
#